data_AF-A0A1H1NSS9-F1
#
_entry.id   AF-A0A1H1NSS9-F1
#
_cell.length_a   1.000
_cell.length_b   1.000
_cell.length_c   1.000
_cell.angle_alpha   90.00
_cell.angle_beta   90.00
_cell.angle_gamma   90.00
#
_symmetry.space_group_name_H-M   'P 1'
#
loop_
_entity.id
_entity.type
_entity.pdbx_description
1 polymer ?
#
loop_
_entity_poly.entity_id
_entity_poly.type
_entity_poly.pdbx_seq_one_letter_code
_entity_poly.pdbx_strand_id
1 'polypeptide(L)'
;MADLGRHFCTCGDTRCPCNPNNPANLARGGFGCDACIRKNLALGEVPTCMFKNLGDTEGWDDWSVEGFARFVQLHPRSDEARRDTAARTKAFDEAHKA
;
A
#
# COMPACT_ATOMS: atom_id res chain seq x y z
N MET A 1 -20.73 1.43 7.34
CA MET A 1 -21.39 0.69 6.25
C MET A 1 -20.33 -0.14 5.57
N ALA A 2 -20.50 -1.45 5.50
CA ALA A 2 -19.52 -2.33 4.86
C ALA A 2 -19.49 -1.99 3.37
N ASP A 3 -18.37 -1.42 2.92
CA ASP A 3 -18.08 -1.24 1.50
C ASP A 3 -17.83 -2.62 0.90
N LEU A 4 -18.91 -3.33 0.52
CA LEU A 4 -18.86 -4.69 0.02
C LEU A 4 -18.38 -4.77 -1.45
N GLY A 5 -17.92 -3.67 -2.05
CA GLY A 5 -17.55 -3.62 -3.47
C GLY A 5 -16.23 -2.94 -3.81
N ARG A 6 -15.65 -2.12 -2.91
CA ARG A 6 -14.39 -1.41 -3.18
C ARG A 6 -13.21 -2.12 -2.53
N HIS A 7 -12.13 -2.25 -3.29
CA HIS A 7 -10.86 -2.75 -2.78
C HIS A 7 -10.26 -1.79 -1.75
N PHE A 8 -9.54 -2.32 -0.74
CA PHE A 8 -8.89 -1.57 0.36
C PHE A 8 -7.82 -0.54 -0.08
N CYS A 9 -7.59 -0.40 -1.38
CA CYS A 9 -6.54 0.47 -1.91
C CYS A 9 -6.82 1.94 -1.55
N THR A 10 -5.82 2.58 -0.93
CA THR A 10 -5.81 3.99 -0.53
C THR A 10 -5.27 4.93 -1.61
N CYS A 11 -4.85 4.39 -2.77
CA CYS A 11 -4.45 5.21 -3.91
C CYS A 11 -5.67 5.98 -4.46
N GLY A 12 -5.54 7.30 -4.56
CA GLY A 12 -6.61 8.18 -5.03
C GLY A 12 -6.73 8.24 -6.55
N ASP A 13 -5.72 7.77 -7.29
CA ASP A 13 -5.75 7.76 -8.75
C ASP A 13 -6.54 6.55 -9.26
N THR A 14 -7.87 6.66 -9.24
CA THR A 14 -8.80 5.65 -9.75
C THR A 14 -8.83 5.56 -11.27
N ARG A 15 -8.17 6.49 -11.98
CA ARG A 15 -8.05 6.46 -13.45
C ARG A 15 -6.89 5.59 -13.91
N CYS A 16 -5.91 5.32 -13.05
CA CYS A 16 -4.81 4.41 -13.34
C CYS A 16 -5.34 3.01 -13.70
N PRO A 17 -4.94 2.41 -14.86
CA PRO A 17 -5.41 1.10 -15.29
C PRO A 17 -4.91 -0.05 -14.40
N CYS A 18 -3.96 0.21 -13.50
CA CYS A 18 -3.47 -0.75 -12.51
C CYS A 18 -4.15 -0.62 -11.14
N ASN A 19 -4.99 0.40 -10.93
CA ASN A 19 -5.70 0.57 -9.66
C ASN A 19 -6.77 -0.53 -9.52
N PRO A 20 -6.85 -1.25 -8.39
CA PRO A 20 -7.87 -2.30 -8.20
C PRO A 20 -9.31 -1.78 -8.21
N ASN A 21 -9.52 -0.48 -8.01
CA ASN A 21 -10.82 0.17 -8.08
C ASN A 21 -11.11 0.81 -9.46
N ASN A 22 -10.22 0.64 -10.44
CA ASN A 22 -10.44 1.13 -11.80
C ASN A 22 -11.38 0.18 -12.57
N PRO A 23 -12.41 0.69 -13.30
CA PRO A 23 -13.34 -0.16 -14.07
C PRO A 23 -12.67 -1.06 -15.11
N ALA A 24 -11.62 -0.58 -15.79
CA ALA A 24 -10.90 -1.37 -16.78
C ALA A 24 -10.09 -2.50 -16.12
N ASN A 25 -9.52 -2.29 -14.93
CA ASN A 25 -8.86 -3.36 -14.18
C ASN A 25 -9.86 -4.41 -13.70
N LEU A 26 -11.02 -3.97 -13.18
CA LEU A 26 -12.11 -4.85 -12.78
C LEU A 26 -12.63 -5.69 -13.97
N ALA A 27 -12.84 -5.06 -15.13
CA ALA A 27 -13.28 -5.75 -16.35
C ALA A 27 -12.28 -6.77 -16.90
N ARG A 28 -10.97 -6.60 -16.60
CA ARG A 28 -9.90 -7.52 -17.02
C ARG A 28 -9.73 -8.74 -16.09
N GLY A 29 -10.67 -8.97 -15.17
CA GLY A 29 -10.62 -10.06 -14.21
C GLY A 29 -10.29 -9.64 -12.78
N GLY A 30 -10.25 -8.32 -12.50
CA GLY A 30 -10.11 -7.80 -11.14
C GLY A 30 -8.81 -8.23 -10.47
N PHE A 31 -7.66 -7.99 -11.12
CA PHE A 31 -6.33 -8.40 -10.65
C PHE A 31 -5.89 -7.81 -9.29
N GLY A 32 -6.76 -7.10 -8.58
CA GLY A 32 -6.45 -6.50 -7.30
C GLY A 32 -5.18 -5.64 -7.38
N CYS A 33 -4.33 -5.78 -6.38
CA CYS A 33 -3.05 -5.07 -6.32
C CYS A 33 -2.00 -5.61 -7.32
N ASP A 34 -2.17 -6.80 -7.92
CA ASP A 34 -1.12 -7.45 -8.71
C ASP A 34 -0.66 -6.60 -9.90
N ALA A 35 -1.59 -5.88 -10.55
CA ALA A 35 -1.27 -4.98 -11.66
C ALA A 35 -0.41 -3.79 -11.20
N CYS A 36 -0.72 -3.24 -10.02
CA CYS A 36 0.02 -2.14 -9.43
C CYS A 36 1.40 -2.59 -8.94
N ILE A 37 1.48 -3.72 -8.24
CA ILE A 37 2.74 -4.29 -7.75
C ILE A 37 3.68 -4.58 -8.92
N ARG A 38 3.20 -5.27 -9.98
CA ARG A 38 4.03 -5.53 -11.17
C ARG A 38 4.56 -4.25 -11.83
N LYS A 39 3.72 -3.21 -11.96
CA LYS A 39 4.13 -1.92 -12.51
C LYS A 39 5.24 -1.27 -11.66
N ASN A 40 5.05 -1.20 -10.34
CA ASN A 40 6.03 -0.57 -9.45
C ASN A 40 7.36 -1.36 -9.42
N LEU A 41 7.30 -2.69 -9.36
CA LEU A 41 8.51 -3.52 -9.42
C LEU A 41 9.31 -3.31 -10.72
N ALA A 42 8.63 -3.21 -11.87
CA ALA A 42 9.27 -2.97 -13.16
C ALA A 42 9.93 -1.59 -13.25
N LEU A 43 9.48 -0.62 -12.46
CA LEU A 43 9.98 0.75 -12.43
C LEU A 43 10.98 1.02 -11.29
N GLY A 44 11.25 0.03 -10.42
CA GLY A 44 12.04 0.25 -9.21
C GLY A 44 11.35 1.14 -8.18
N GLU A 45 10.02 1.17 -8.20
CA GLU A 45 9.17 2.00 -7.33
C GLU A 45 8.56 1.18 -6.18
N VAL A 46 8.13 1.90 -5.14
CA VAL A 46 7.26 1.39 -4.08
C VAL A 46 5.84 1.96 -4.28
N PRO A 47 4.78 1.15 -4.17
CA PRO A 47 3.41 1.64 -4.36
C PRO A 47 3.05 2.81 -3.43
N THR A 48 2.44 3.86 -3.98
CA THR A 48 1.98 5.06 -3.23
C THR A 48 1.11 4.73 -2.03
N CYS A 49 0.32 3.65 -2.08
CA CYS A 49 -0.51 3.24 -0.94
C CYS A 49 0.32 2.87 0.31
N MET A 50 1.58 2.44 0.13
CA MET A 50 2.50 2.18 1.25
C MET A 50 2.97 3.47 1.90
N PHE A 51 3.33 4.49 1.12
CA PHE A 51 3.69 5.82 1.65
C PHE A 51 2.53 6.45 2.43
N LYS A 52 1.32 6.43 1.86
CA LYS A 52 0.11 6.96 2.51
C LYS A 52 -0.27 6.24 3.81
N ASN A 53 0.17 5.00 3.99
CA ASN A 53 -0.03 4.27 5.23
C ASN A 53 0.91 4.77 6.35
N LEU A 54 2.03 5.38 5.98
CA LEU A 54 3.06 5.85 6.90
C LEU A 54 2.89 7.32 7.28
N GLY A 55 2.34 8.14 6.39
CA GLY A 55 2.13 9.56 6.66
C GLY A 55 1.59 10.33 5.47
N ASP A 56 1.58 11.65 5.61
CA ASP A 56 1.24 12.56 4.54
C ASP A 56 2.29 12.51 3.42
N THR A 57 1.84 12.55 2.18
CA THR A 57 2.68 12.52 0.98
C THR A 57 2.65 13.85 0.24
N GLU A 58 2.10 14.91 0.83
CA GLU A 58 2.13 16.25 0.25
C GLU A 58 3.59 16.69 -0.02
N GLY A 59 3.85 17.16 -1.25
CA GLY A 59 5.19 17.56 -1.68
C GLY A 59 6.18 16.41 -1.92
N TRP A 60 5.77 15.14 -1.76
CA TRP A 60 6.62 13.99 -2.04
C TRP A 60 6.49 13.52 -3.50
N ASP A 61 7.61 13.40 -4.21
CA ASP A 61 7.66 13.04 -5.64
C ASP A 61 8.61 11.87 -5.98
N ASP A 62 9.36 11.36 -4.99
CA ASP A 62 10.31 10.26 -5.19
C ASP A 62 9.73 8.91 -4.75
N TRP A 63 9.13 8.21 -5.70
CA TRP A 63 8.48 6.91 -5.46
C TRP A 63 9.43 5.72 -5.58
N SER A 64 10.74 5.95 -5.77
CA SER A 64 11.74 4.88 -5.85
C SER A 64 11.86 4.11 -4.52
N VAL A 65 12.55 2.96 -4.55
CA VAL A 65 12.91 2.23 -3.32
C VAL A 65 13.74 3.11 -2.37
N GLU A 66 14.70 3.88 -2.90
CA GLU A 66 15.51 4.83 -2.15
C GLU A 66 14.66 5.98 -1.59
N GLY A 67 13.71 6.47 -2.39
CA GLY A 67 12.71 7.46 -1.98
C GLY A 67 11.89 6.94 -0.79
N PHE A 68 11.40 5.71 -0.86
CA PHE A 68 10.67 5.10 0.25
C PHE A 68 11.51 5.02 1.53
N ALA A 69 12.77 4.60 1.44
CA ALA A 69 13.68 4.56 2.59
C ALA A 69 13.88 5.96 3.20
N ARG A 70 14.09 6.98 2.36
CA ARG A 70 14.21 8.38 2.80
C ARG A 70 12.93 8.90 3.44
N PHE A 71 11.77 8.56 2.88
CA PHE A 71 10.47 8.93 3.43
C PHE A 71 10.29 8.37 4.85
N VAL A 72 10.61 7.08 5.06
CA VAL A 72 10.54 6.44 6.39
C VAL A 72 11.50 7.10 7.39
N GLN A 73 12.70 7.48 6.95
CA GLN A 73 13.67 8.15 7.80
C GLN A 73 13.18 9.53 8.26
N LEU A 74 12.56 10.29 7.36
CA LEU A 74 12.01 11.63 7.65
C LEU A 74 10.70 11.57 8.46
N HIS A 75 9.96 10.47 8.34
CA HIS A 75 8.68 10.26 9.03
C HIS A 75 8.72 8.99 9.90
N PRO A 76 9.57 8.97 10.94
CA PRO A 76 9.73 7.77 11.76
C PRO A 76 8.43 7.47 12.52
N ARG A 77 8.03 6.19 12.50
CA ARG A 77 6.90 5.72 13.32
C ARG A 77 7.26 5.80 14.80
N SER A 78 6.26 6.12 15.64
CA SER A 78 6.42 6.13 17.10
C SER A 78 6.75 4.73 17.65
N ASP A 79 7.38 4.68 18.82
CA ASP A 79 7.68 3.40 19.48
C ASP A 79 6.41 2.61 19.84
N GLU A 80 5.32 3.32 20.13
CA GLU A 80 4.00 2.72 20.29
C GLU A 80 3.54 2.01 19.01
N ALA A 81 3.56 2.70 17.88
CA ALA A 81 3.19 2.13 16.59
C ALA A 81 4.05 0.91 16.20
N ARG A 82 5.33 0.91 16.58
CA ARG A 82 6.24 -0.24 16.40
C ARG A 82 5.85 -1.42 17.28
N ARG A 83 5.58 -1.20 18.57
CA ARG A 83 5.10 -2.25 19.49
C ARG A 83 3.77 -2.84 19.04
N ASP A 84 2.85 -2.01 18.60
CA ASP A 84 1.55 -2.44 18.07
C ASP A 84 1.71 -3.31 16.83
N THR A 85 2.64 -2.97 15.95
CA THR A 85 2.94 -3.78 14.76
C THR A 85 3.41 -5.17 15.17
N ALA A 86 4.36 -5.27 16.11
CA ALA A 86 4.85 -6.57 16.60
C ALA A 86 3.74 -7.41 17.26
N ALA A 87 2.87 -6.78 18.06
CA ALA A 87 1.74 -7.45 18.68
C ALA A 87 0.74 -7.97 17.63
N ARG A 88 0.41 -7.17 16.62
CA ARG A 88 -0.48 -7.56 15.52
C ARG A 88 0.07 -8.69 14.67
N THR A 89 1.37 -8.66 14.36
CA THR A 89 2.04 -9.75 13.63
C THR A 89 1.96 -11.04 14.43
N LYS A 90 2.32 -11.01 15.71
CA LYS A 90 2.24 -12.18 16.59
C LYS A 90 0.83 -12.77 16.63
N ALA A 91 -0.18 -11.92 16.83
CA ALA A 91 -1.58 -12.36 16.88
C ALA A 91 -2.04 -12.97 15.55
N PHE A 92 -1.62 -12.39 14.41
CA PHE A 92 -1.90 -12.96 13.09
C PHE A 92 -1.28 -14.34 12.93
N ASP A 93 0.01 -14.49 13.27
CA ASP A 93 0.73 -15.75 13.16
C ASP A 93 0.12 -16.83 14.07
N GLU A 94 -0.26 -16.49 15.31
CA GLU A 94 -0.91 -17.42 16.23
C GLU A 94 -2.27 -17.88 15.74
N ALA A 95 -3.07 -16.99 15.14
CA ALA A 95 -4.37 -17.33 14.58
C ALA A 95 -4.32 -18.22 13.33
N HIS A 96 -3.17 -18.27 12.64
CA HIS A 96 -2.99 -19.00 11.38
C HIS A 96 -1.92 -20.09 11.44
N LYS A 97 -1.44 -20.44 12.64
CA LYS A 97 -0.64 -21.66 12.82
C LYS A 97 -1.52 -22.88 12.55
N ALA A 98 -1.13 -23.67 11.55
CA ALA A 98 -1.71 -24.98 11.26
C ALA A 98 -1.47 -25.98 12.39
#